data_AF-A0A835V5T2-F1
#
_entry.id   AF-A0A835V5T2-F1
#
_cell.length_a   1.000
_cell.length_b   1.000
_cell.length_c   1.000
_cell.angle_alpha   90.00
_cell.angle_beta   90.00
_cell.angle_gamma   90.00
#
_symmetry.space_group_name_H-M   'P 1'
#
loop_
_entity.id
_entity.type
_entity.pdbx_description
1 polymer ?
#
loop_
_entity_poly.entity_id
_entity_poly.type
_entity_poly.pdbx_seq_one_letter_code
_entity_poly.pdbx_strand_id
1 'polypeptide(L)'
;MEESNAARSRFGRVCVYCGSSIGKRAAYQDAAIDLGNELVRRKVGLVYGGGSVGLMGLVSKAVHMAGGSVIGVIPWTLMSEEVTGESVGEVRAVANMHERKAEMARLSDAFIALPGGYGTLEELLEVITWAQLGIHTKPVGLLNVEGYYNSLLDFVDRAVDEGFIKPIDRRIIVSASNAQDLLQKLEEYVPVQDALVAKLQWEIEMVECNSSHPTQKLHGTKRGRETGKGLRGKLT
;
A
#
# COMPACT_ATOMS: atom_id res chain seq x y z
N MET A 1 -24.27 -24.14 -17.57
CA MET A 1 -23.57 -22.89 -17.21
C MET A 1 -22.73 -23.22 -15.99
N GLU A 2 -21.48 -23.61 -16.22
CA GLU A 2 -20.54 -23.86 -15.12
C GLU A 2 -20.08 -22.51 -14.61
N GLU A 3 -20.56 -22.13 -13.42
CA GLU A 3 -19.92 -21.08 -12.65
C GLU A 3 -18.48 -21.56 -12.39
N SER A 4 -17.53 -20.98 -13.13
CA SER A 4 -16.11 -21.08 -12.83
C SER A 4 -15.95 -20.71 -11.35
N ASN A 5 -15.69 -21.71 -10.52
CA ASN A 5 -15.35 -21.55 -9.11
C ASN A 5 -13.96 -20.91 -9.03
N ALA A 6 -13.86 -19.64 -9.44
CA ALA A 6 -12.66 -18.85 -9.29
C ALA A 6 -12.41 -18.78 -7.79
N ALA A 7 -11.35 -19.46 -7.33
CA ALA A 7 -10.94 -19.42 -5.94
C ALA A 7 -10.93 -17.97 -5.46
N ARG A 8 -11.56 -17.71 -4.32
CA ARG A 8 -11.61 -16.36 -3.73
C ARG A 8 -10.17 -15.87 -3.56
N SER A 9 -9.86 -14.69 -4.07
CA SER A 9 -8.53 -14.07 -3.93
C SER A 9 -8.11 -14.03 -2.46
N ARG A 10 -6.81 -14.21 -2.18
CA ARG A 10 -6.27 -14.00 -0.82
C ARG A 10 -6.15 -12.51 -0.47
N PHE A 11 -6.27 -11.62 -1.46
CA PHE A 11 -6.19 -10.19 -1.28
C PHE A 11 -7.58 -9.62 -0.99
N GLY A 12 -7.68 -8.78 0.04
CA GLY A 12 -8.82 -7.90 0.25
C GLY A 12 -8.70 -6.66 -0.63
N ARG A 13 -7.51 -6.06 -0.72
CA ARG A 13 -7.25 -4.88 -1.55
C ARG A 13 -5.85 -4.89 -2.19
N VAL A 14 -5.75 -4.29 -3.36
CA VAL A 14 -4.49 -4.08 -4.08
C VAL A 14 -4.24 -2.58 -4.24
N CYS A 15 -3.03 -2.15 -3.93
CA CYS A 15 -2.54 -0.81 -4.24
C CYS A 15 -2.13 -0.74 -5.72
N VAL A 16 -2.62 0.25 -6.46
CA VAL A 16 -2.18 0.50 -7.84
C VAL A 16 -1.47 1.85 -7.94
N TYR A 17 -0.19 1.80 -8.29
CA TYR A 17 0.59 2.96 -8.69
C TYR A 17 0.54 3.10 -10.21
N CYS A 18 0.20 4.28 -10.74
CA CYS A 18 0.07 4.49 -12.18
C CYS A 18 0.17 5.97 -12.56
N GLY A 19 0.36 6.25 -13.85
CA GLY A 19 0.51 7.62 -14.33
C GLY A 19 -0.75 8.48 -14.15
N SER A 20 -0.55 9.74 -13.76
CA SER A 20 -1.55 10.82 -13.85
C SER A 20 -1.85 11.23 -15.30
N SER A 21 -1.07 10.73 -16.26
CA SER A 21 -1.29 10.86 -17.71
C SER A 21 -1.81 9.55 -18.31
N ILE A 22 -2.57 9.62 -19.41
CA ILE A 22 -3.10 8.45 -20.13
C ILE A 22 -2.06 7.71 -20.99
N GLY A 23 -0.86 8.27 -21.13
CA GLY A 23 0.18 7.77 -22.03
C GLY A 23 -0.13 7.98 -23.52
N LYS A 24 0.80 7.56 -24.40
CA LYS A 24 0.71 7.76 -25.86
C LYS A 24 0.13 6.58 -26.63
N ARG A 25 -0.02 5.41 -26.00
CA ARG A 25 -0.52 4.17 -26.62
C ARG A 25 -1.85 3.79 -25.98
N ALA A 26 -2.84 3.42 -26.79
CA ALA A 26 -4.15 2.96 -26.31
C ALA A 26 -4.02 1.76 -25.37
N ALA A 27 -3.06 0.86 -25.64
CA ALA A 27 -2.78 -0.31 -24.82
C ALA A 27 -2.57 -0.01 -23.32
N TYR A 28 -2.04 1.17 -22.95
CA TYR A 28 -1.89 1.54 -21.54
C TYR A 28 -3.23 1.84 -20.86
N GLN A 29 -4.16 2.43 -21.60
CA GLN A 29 -5.51 2.75 -21.15
C GLN A 29 -6.32 1.46 -21.02
N ASP A 30 -6.26 0.61 -22.05
CA ASP A 30 -6.90 -0.70 -22.07
C ASP A 30 -6.44 -1.54 -20.88
N ALA A 31 -5.12 -1.60 -20.63
CA ALA A 31 -4.57 -2.33 -19.50
C ALA A 31 -5.02 -1.78 -18.12
N ALA A 32 -5.24 -0.47 -17.99
CA ALA A 32 -5.75 0.11 -16.75
C ALA A 32 -7.22 -0.29 -16.50
N ILE A 33 -8.03 -0.33 -17.56
CA ILE A 33 -9.43 -0.76 -17.51
C ILE A 33 -9.51 -2.27 -17.23
N ASP A 34 -8.72 -3.07 -17.94
CA ASP A 34 -8.65 -4.52 -17.77
C ASP A 34 -8.21 -4.90 -16.35
N LEU A 35 -7.21 -4.21 -15.80
CA LEU A 35 -6.81 -4.40 -14.40
C LEU A 35 -7.97 -4.11 -13.45
N GLY A 36 -8.67 -3.00 -13.63
CA GLY A 36 -9.81 -2.65 -12.78
C GLY A 36 -10.92 -3.70 -12.82
N ASN A 37 -11.28 -4.18 -14.01
CA ASN A 37 -12.28 -5.23 -14.20
C ASN A 37 -11.84 -6.56 -13.56
N GLU A 38 -10.57 -6.93 -13.73
CA GLU A 38 -10.01 -8.16 -13.21
C GLU A 38 -9.95 -8.17 -11.67
N LEU A 39 -9.65 -7.03 -11.03
CA LEU A 39 -9.72 -6.89 -9.57
C LEU A 39 -11.14 -7.19 -9.07
N VAL A 40 -12.17 -6.61 -9.69
CA VAL A 40 -13.56 -6.82 -9.28
C VAL A 40 -14.00 -8.26 -9.54
N ARG A 41 -13.62 -8.85 -10.68
CA ARG A 41 -13.88 -10.27 -10.99
C ARG A 41 -13.33 -11.19 -9.89
N ARG A 42 -12.19 -10.83 -9.28
CA ARG A 42 -11.56 -11.56 -8.17
C ARG A 42 -12.07 -11.15 -6.78
N LYS A 43 -13.04 -10.23 -6.70
CA LYS A 43 -13.58 -9.64 -5.45
C LYS A 43 -12.51 -8.90 -4.63
N VAL A 44 -11.60 -8.21 -5.31
CA VAL A 44 -10.51 -7.44 -4.72
C VAL A 44 -10.80 -5.94 -4.87
N GLY A 45 -10.63 -5.18 -3.79
CA GLY A 45 -10.77 -3.72 -3.80
C GLY A 45 -9.52 -2.99 -4.30
N LEU A 46 -9.69 -1.75 -4.73
CA LEU A 46 -8.62 -0.87 -5.19
C LEU A 46 -8.22 0.14 -4.10
N VAL A 47 -6.92 0.26 -3.86
CA VAL A 47 -6.29 1.40 -3.19
C VAL A 47 -5.41 2.12 -4.22
N TYR A 48 -5.46 3.45 -4.28
CA TYR A 48 -4.66 4.22 -5.23
C TYR A 48 -4.44 5.66 -4.76
N GLY A 49 -3.73 6.46 -5.57
CA GLY A 49 -3.34 7.84 -5.24
C GLY A 49 -4.47 8.89 -5.21
N GLY A 50 -5.71 8.53 -5.54
CA GLY A 50 -6.86 9.43 -5.40
C GLY A 50 -7.11 10.40 -6.57
N GLY A 51 -6.27 10.42 -7.60
CA GLY A 51 -6.43 11.32 -8.75
C GLY A 51 -7.53 10.89 -9.74
N SER A 52 -8.26 11.83 -10.33
CA SER A 52 -9.39 11.55 -11.24
C SER A 52 -9.04 11.46 -12.73
N VAL A 53 -7.76 11.68 -13.07
CA VAL A 53 -7.25 11.81 -14.45
C VAL A 53 -6.22 10.72 -14.79
N GLY A 54 -5.87 10.60 -16.07
CA GLY A 54 -4.85 9.65 -16.53
C GLY A 54 -5.25 8.19 -16.33
N LEU A 55 -4.24 7.32 -16.15
CA LEU A 55 -4.49 5.91 -15.83
C LEU A 55 -5.14 5.75 -14.45
N MET A 56 -4.84 6.63 -13.50
CA MET A 56 -5.48 6.65 -12.17
C MET A 56 -7.01 6.79 -12.28
N GLY A 57 -7.47 7.74 -13.10
CA GLY A 57 -8.90 7.92 -13.37
C GLY A 57 -9.53 6.72 -14.08
N LEU A 58 -8.81 6.09 -15.00
CA LEU A 58 -9.32 4.93 -15.75
C LEU A 58 -9.47 3.69 -14.86
N VAL A 59 -8.45 3.34 -14.08
CA VAL A 59 -8.50 2.15 -13.21
C VAL A 59 -9.53 2.31 -12.10
N SER A 60 -9.61 3.50 -11.48
CA SER A 60 -10.59 3.76 -10.42
C SER A 60 -12.03 3.72 -10.95
N LYS A 61 -12.31 4.32 -12.12
CA LYS A 61 -13.62 4.25 -12.76
C LYS A 61 -13.99 2.83 -13.17
N ALA A 62 -13.07 2.07 -13.75
CA ALA A 62 -13.33 0.68 -14.12
C ALA A 62 -13.74 -0.17 -12.90
N VAL A 63 -13.01 -0.06 -11.79
CA VAL A 63 -13.36 -0.77 -10.54
C VAL A 63 -14.73 -0.30 -10.02
N HIS A 64 -14.97 1.01 -9.96
CA HIS A 64 -16.22 1.55 -9.44
C HIS A 64 -17.44 1.14 -10.29
N MET A 65 -17.34 1.26 -11.62
CA MET A 65 -18.42 0.90 -12.55
C MET A 65 -18.72 -0.60 -12.54
N ALA A 66 -17.72 -1.44 -12.27
CA ALA A 66 -17.91 -2.88 -12.09
C ALA A 66 -18.49 -3.25 -10.70
N GLY A 67 -18.71 -2.28 -9.81
CA GLY A 67 -19.27 -2.49 -8.46
C GLY A 67 -18.23 -2.83 -7.38
N GLY A 68 -16.94 -2.59 -7.66
CA GLY A 68 -15.85 -2.79 -6.71
C GLY A 68 -15.67 -1.66 -5.69
N SER A 69 -14.96 -1.95 -4.61
CA SER A 69 -14.55 -0.94 -3.61
C SER A 69 -13.32 -0.17 -4.11
N VAL A 70 -13.36 1.16 -4.03
CA VAL A 70 -12.26 2.07 -4.36
C VAL A 70 -11.95 2.96 -3.17
N ILE A 71 -10.67 3.06 -2.81
CA ILE A 71 -10.15 3.98 -1.80
C ILE A 71 -9.01 4.79 -2.40
N GLY A 72 -9.22 6.09 -2.57
CA GLY A 72 -8.17 7.05 -2.96
C GLY A 72 -7.53 7.68 -1.73
N VAL A 73 -6.20 7.70 -1.67
CA VAL A 73 -5.45 8.40 -0.60
C VAL A 73 -4.72 9.60 -1.20
N ILE A 74 -5.03 10.79 -0.73
CA ILE A 74 -4.55 12.04 -1.34
C ILE A 74 -4.13 13.06 -0.29
N PRO A 75 -2.98 13.74 -0.43
CA PRO A 75 -2.64 14.86 0.45
C PRO A 75 -3.59 16.04 0.26
N TRP A 76 -3.89 16.76 1.34
CA TRP A 76 -4.72 17.99 1.26
C TRP A 76 -4.21 18.99 0.22
N THR A 77 -2.89 19.10 0.08
CA THR A 77 -2.23 20.03 -0.84
C THR A 77 -2.45 19.71 -2.31
N LEU A 78 -2.78 18.46 -2.65
CA LEU A 78 -2.94 18.01 -4.03
C LEU A 78 -4.40 17.82 -4.43
N MET A 79 -5.36 17.95 -3.50
CA MET A 79 -6.77 17.69 -3.78
C MET A 79 -7.32 18.55 -4.93
N SER A 80 -7.00 19.84 -4.96
CA SER A 80 -7.48 20.75 -6.01
C SER A 80 -6.86 20.50 -7.39
N GLU A 81 -5.66 19.90 -7.44
CA GLU A 81 -4.91 19.71 -8.68
C GLU A 81 -5.14 18.31 -9.28
N GLU A 82 -5.22 17.27 -8.44
CA GLU A 82 -5.36 15.89 -8.89
C GLU A 82 -6.83 15.41 -8.96
N VAL A 83 -7.75 16.10 -8.27
CA VAL A 83 -9.19 15.80 -8.28
C VAL A 83 -9.95 16.91 -9.00
N THR A 84 -9.84 16.92 -10.32
CA THR A 84 -10.45 17.94 -11.19
C THR A 84 -11.88 17.60 -11.63
N GLY A 85 -12.44 16.49 -11.14
CA GLY A 85 -13.79 16.01 -11.44
C GLY A 85 -14.33 15.16 -10.29
N GLU A 86 -15.45 14.47 -10.50
CA GLU A 86 -15.99 13.56 -9.48
C GLU A 86 -15.00 12.40 -9.22
N SER A 87 -14.53 12.32 -7.98
CA SER A 87 -13.82 11.14 -7.49
C SER A 87 -14.80 9.99 -7.31
N VAL A 88 -14.34 8.78 -7.55
CA VAL A 88 -15.14 7.56 -7.33
C VAL A 88 -14.65 6.82 -6.10
N GLY A 89 -15.58 6.35 -5.28
CA GLY A 89 -15.29 5.64 -4.04
C GLY A 89 -14.96 6.54 -2.84
N GLU A 90 -14.31 5.96 -1.84
CA GLU A 90 -13.89 6.65 -0.62
C GLU A 90 -12.61 7.46 -0.88
N VAL A 91 -12.56 8.69 -0.38
CA VAL A 91 -11.36 9.53 -0.42
C VAL A 91 -10.84 9.76 0.99
N ARG A 92 -9.57 9.41 1.22
CA ARG A 92 -8.84 9.64 2.47
C ARG A 92 -7.83 10.76 2.28
N ALA A 93 -8.13 11.90 2.88
CA ALA A 93 -7.23 13.03 2.88
C ALA A 93 -6.18 12.90 4.00
N VAL A 94 -4.90 13.14 3.67
CA VAL A 94 -3.74 13.01 4.60
C VAL A 94 -2.89 14.27 4.60
N ALA A 95 -2.02 14.45 5.62
CA ALA A 95 -1.28 15.70 5.78
C ALA A 95 -0.19 15.91 4.72
N ASN A 96 0.47 14.84 4.26
CA ASN A 96 1.64 14.92 3.40
C ASN A 96 1.85 13.63 2.57
N MET A 97 2.86 13.65 1.68
CA MET A 97 3.19 12.52 0.80
C MET A 97 3.68 11.28 1.55
N HIS A 98 4.36 11.42 2.69
CA HIS A 98 4.82 10.26 3.47
C HIS A 98 3.64 9.52 4.09
N GLU A 99 2.70 10.25 4.70
CA GLU A 99 1.44 9.68 5.21
C GLU A 99 0.61 9.05 4.10
N ARG A 100 0.60 9.63 2.90
CA ARG A 100 -0.09 9.07 1.74
C ARG A 100 0.43 7.67 1.42
N LYS A 101 1.74 7.52 1.24
CA LYS A 101 2.38 6.25 0.90
C LYS A 101 2.22 5.23 2.03
N ALA A 102 2.39 5.66 3.27
CA ALA A 102 2.19 4.81 4.45
C ALA A 102 0.75 4.26 4.55
N GLU A 103 -0.27 5.12 4.36
CA GLU A 103 -1.68 4.70 4.42
C GLU A 103 -2.04 3.80 3.23
N MET A 104 -1.57 4.10 2.02
CA MET A 104 -1.75 3.23 0.85
C MET A 104 -1.16 1.85 1.08
N ALA A 105 0.06 1.78 1.64
CA ALA A 105 0.71 0.53 1.97
C ALA A 105 -0.01 -0.24 3.08
N ARG A 106 -0.53 0.46 4.10
CA ARG A 106 -1.28 -0.15 5.22
C ARG A 106 -2.58 -0.79 4.76
N LEU A 107 -3.29 -0.16 3.82
CA LEU A 107 -4.60 -0.60 3.34
C LEU A 107 -4.58 -1.73 2.32
N SER A 108 -3.40 -2.14 1.87
CA SER A 108 -3.23 -3.02 0.72
C SER A 108 -2.55 -4.32 1.09
N ASP A 109 -2.90 -5.41 0.41
CA ASP A 109 -2.31 -6.73 0.59
C ASP A 109 -1.26 -7.05 -0.48
N ALA A 110 -1.27 -6.30 -1.59
CA ALA A 110 -0.31 -6.38 -2.68
C ALA A 110 -0.20 -5.03 -3.40
N PHE A 111 0.86 -4.87 -4.20
CA PHE A 111 1.15 -3.67 -4.97
C PHE A 111 1.26 -3.99 -6.46
N ILE A 112 0.70 -3.14 -7.32
CA ILE A 112 0.84 -3.22 -8.78
C ILE A 112 1.25 -1.86 -9.32
N ALA A 113 2.27 -1.83 -10.18
CA ALA A 113 2.59 -0.67 -10.99
C ALA A 113 2.12 -0.87 -12.45
N LEU A 114 1.25 0.03 -12.90
CA LEU A 114 0.93 0.28 -14.31
C LEU A 114 1.87 1.37 -14.85
N PRO A 115 2.01 1.50 -16.19
CA PRO A 115 2.84 2.54 -16.80
C PRO A 115 2.66 3.92 -16.18
N GLY A 116 3.77 4.59 -15.88
CA GLY A 116 3.74 5.83 -15.13
C GLY A 116 5.11 6.52 -15.07
N GLY A 117 5.12 7.79 -14.66
CA GLY A 117 6.33 8.60 -14.61
C GLY A 117 7.14 8.41 -13.33
N TYR A 118 7.90 9.44 -12.96
CA TYR A 118 8.75 9.42 -11.76
C TYR A 118 7.98 9.16 -10.47
N GLY A 119 6.77 9.70 -10.31
CA GLY A 119 5.96 9.43 -9.12
C GLY A 119 5.66 7.94 -8.94
N THR A 120 5.22 7.27 -10.01
CA THR A 120 4.98 5.82 -10.01
C THR A 120 6.25 5.03 -9.72
N LEU A 121 7.40 5.44 -10.27
CA LEU A 121 8.68 4.79 -10.00
C LEU A 121 9.15 4.98 -8.55
N GLU A 122 8.94 6.17 -7.98
CA GLU A 122 9.28 6.46 -6.59
C GLU A 122 8.48 5.59 -5.62
N GLU A 123 7.16 5.53 -5.82
CA GLU A 123 6.25 4.70 -5.03
C GLU A 123 6.58 3.20 -5.17
N LEU A 124 6.87 2.74 -6.39
CA LEU A 124 7.26 1.37 -6.68
C LEU A 124 8.58 0.97 -6.00
N LEU A 125 9.62 1.80 -6.17
CA LEU A 125 10.94 1.50 -5.60
C LEU A 125 10.93 1.53 -4.07
N GLU A 126 10.08 2.36 -3.46
CA GLU A 126 9.91 2.38 -2.01
C GLU A 126 9.36 1.04 -1.49
N VAL A 127 8.27 0.52 -2.08
CA VAL A 127 7.70 -0.77 -1.62
C VAL A 127 8.59 -1.96 -1.96
N ILE A 128 9.39 -1.90 -3.03
CA ILE A 128 10.43 -2.91 -3.31
C ILE A 128 11.50 -2.87 -2.20
N THR A 129 11.95 -1.68 -1.83
CA THR A 129 12.96 -1.50 -0.79
C THR A 129 12.44 -1.98 0.57
N TRP A 130 11.18 -1.70 0.91
CA TRP A 130 10.56 -2.19 2.13
C TRP A 130 10.42 -3.72 2.16
N ALA A 131 10.10 -4.35 1.02
CA ALA A 131 10.12 -5.80 0.91
C ALA A 131 11.54 -6.37 1.12
N GLN A 132 12.55 -5.75 0.50
CA GLN A 132 13.96 -6.14 0.65
C GLN A 132 14.44 -6.04 2.11
N LEU A 133 14.00 -5.01 2.83
CA LEU A 133 14.32 -4.80 4.25
C LEU A 133 13.46 -5.66 5.20
N GLY A 134 12.49 -6.42 4.68
CA GLY A 134 11.56 -7.22 5.48
C GLY A 134 10.49 -6.43 6.22
N ILE A 135 10.29 -5.16 5.90
CA ILE A 135 9.23 -4.34 6.51
C ILE A 135 7.84 -4.88 6.14
N HIS A 136 7.71 -5.53 4.98
CA HIS A 136 6.53 -6.30 4.63
C HIS A 136 6.86 -7.50 3.75
N THR A 137 5.88 -8.38 3.59
CA THR A 137 5.94 -9.57 2.72
C THR A 137 4.94 -9.54 1.56
N LYS A 138 4.24 -8.41 1.40
CA LYS A 138 3.24 -8.19 0.35
C LYS A 138 3.88 -8.27 -1.05
N PRO A 139 3.27 -8.98 -2.02
CA PRO A 139 3.84 -9.13 -3.36
C PRO A 139 3.80 -7.82 -4.15
N VAL A 140 4.80 -7.60 -5.01
CA VAL A 140 4.94 -6.41 -5.84
C VAL A 140 4.95 -6.80 -7.32
N GLY A 141 3.99 -6.27 -8.08
CA GLY A 141 3.75 -6.60 -9.47
C GLY A 141 4.02 -5.44 -10.43
N LEU A 142 4.60 -5.73 -11.60
CA LEU A 142 4.65 -4.83 -12.74
C LEU A 142 3.72 -5.34 -13.84
N LEU A 143 2.73 -4.52 -14.21
CA LEU A 143 1.92 -4.78 -15.39
C LEU A 143 2.67 -4.23 -16.60
N ASN A 144 3.49 -5.09 -17.22
CA ASN A 144 4.46 -4.76 -18.26
C ASN A 144 3.81 -4.70 -19.65
N VAL A 145 2.92 -3.73 -19.83
CA VAL A 145 2.20 -3.48 -21.08
C VAL A 145 3.18 -3.04 -22.16
N GLU A 146 3.15 -3.69 -23.32
CA GLU A 146 4.00 -3.31 -24.47
C GLU A 146 5.50 -3.23 -24.15
N GLY A 147 5.97 -3.96 -23.14
CA GLY A 147 7.36 -3.93 -22.69
C GLY A 147 7.79 -2.63 -22.00
N TYR A 148 6.83 -1.83 -21.49
CA TYR A 148 7.08 -0.55 -20.82
C TYR A 148 8.19 -0.61 -19.75
N TYR A 149 8.24 -1.70 -18.99
CA TYR A 149 9.20 -1.91 -17.90
C TYR A 149 10.44 -2.73 -18.30
N ASN A 150 10.63 -3.07 -19.57
CA ASN A 150 11.78 -3.90 -19.99
C ASN A 150 13.12 -3.28 -19.56
N SER A 151 13.33 -1.99 -19.83
CA SER A 151 14.57 -1.30 -19.43
C SER A 151 14.77 -1.24 -17.92
N LEU A 152 13.69 -1.16 -17.14
CA LEU A 152 13.77 -1.19 -15.68
C LEU A 152 14.16 -2.60 -15.20
N LEU A 153 13.55 -3.64 -15.76
CA LEU A 153 13.87 -5.03 -15.44
C LEU A 153 15.34 -5.36 -15.80
N ASP A 154 15.78 -4.96 -16.99
CA ASP A 154 17.18 -5.11 -17.43
C ASP A 154 18.16 -4.36 -16.51
N PHE A 155 17.77 -3.17 -16.03
CA PHE A 155 18.57 -2.41 -15.07
C PHE A 155 18.70 -3.16 -13.73
N VAL A 156 17.59 -3.73 -13.23
CA VAL A 156 17.59 -4.52 -11.99
C VAL A 156 18.43 -5.79 -12.18
N ASP A 157 18.33 -6.47 -13.33
CA ASP A 157 19.17 -7.63 -13.65
C ASP A 157 20.65 -7.27 -13.64
N ARG A 158 21.04 -6.14 -14.26
CA ARG A 158 22.42 -5.65 -14.17
C ARG A 158 22.84 -5.33 -12.74
N ALA A 159 21.96 -4.75 -11.92
CA ALA A 159 22.29 -4.46 -10.52
C ALA A 159 22.49 -5.75 -9.70
N VAL A 160 21.85 -6.86 -10.08
CA VAL A 160 22.12 -8.19 -9.52
C VAL A 160 23.50 -8.68 -9.97
N ASP A 161 23.79 -8.62 -11.27
CA ASP A 161 25.07 -9.07 -11.83
C ASP A 161 26.27 -8.30 -11.24
N GLU A 162 26.10 -7.00 -11.01
CA GLU A 162 27.11 -6.13 -10.40
C GLU A 162 27.14 -6.22 -8.86
N GLY A 163 26.28 -7.05 -8.25
CA GLY A 163 26.30 -7.33 -6.81
C GLY A 163 25.67 -6.26 -5.90
N PHE A 164 24.92 -5.30 -6.46
CA PHE A 164 24.18 -4.30 -5.68
C PHE A 164 22.83 -4.82 -5.16
N ILE A 165 22.26 -5.83 -5.81
CA ILE A 165 21.03 -6.52 -5.40
C ILE A 165 21.33 -8.01 -5.23
N LYS A 166 20.90 -8.61 -4.12
CA LYS A 166 21.08 -10.06 -3.95
C LYS A 166 20.22 -10.82 -4.97
N PRO A 167 20.69 -11.95 -5.53
CA PRO A 167 19.89 -12.77 -6.45
C PRO A 167 18.52 -13.18 -5.91
N ILE A 168 18.37 -13.28 -4.58
CA ILE A 168 17.08 -13.58 -3.95
C ILE A 168 16.12 -12.40 -3.99
N ASP A 169 16.62 -11.18 -3.78
CA ASP A 169 15.83 -9.95 -3.76
C ASP A 169 15.32 -9.59 -5.17
N ARG A 170 15.98 -10.08 -6.23
CA ARG A 170 15.49 -9.96 -7.61
C ARG A 170 14.07 -10.51 -7.81
N ARG A 171 13.69 -11.50 -6.99
CA ARG A 171 12.38 -12.17 -7.06
C ARG A 171 11.25 -11.36 -6.43
N ILE A 172 11.56 -10.27 -5.72
CA ILE A 172 10.55 -9.35 -5.16
C ILE A 172 9.64 -8.81 -6.27
N ILE A 173 10.21 -8.54 -7.45
CA ILE A 173 9.48 -8.01 -8.60
C ILE A 173 8.90 -9.16 -9.41
N VAL A 174 7.57 -9.25 -9.41
CA VAL A 174 6.80 -10.12 -10.31
C VAL A 174 6.34 -9.29 -11.52
N SER A 175 6.44 -9.83 -12.73
CA SER A 175 5.93 -9.13 -13.93
C SER A 175 5.09 -10.04 -14.83
N ALA A 176 4.10 -9.43 -15.50
CA ALA A 176 3.33 -10.03 -16.58
C ALA A 176 2.82 -8.96 -17.53
N SER A 177 2.44 -9.35 -18.74
CA SER A 177 1.97 -8.43 -19.79
C SER A 177 0.47 -8.11 -19.71
N ASN A 178 -0.30 -8.86 -18.93
CA ASN A 178 -1.74 -8.66 -18.75
C ASN A 178 -2.15 -8.84 -17.27
N ALA A 179 -3.32 -8.29 -16.91
CA ALA A 179 -3.81 -8.26 -15.54
C ALA A 179 -4.11 -9.64 -14.95
N GLN A 180 -4.68 -10.54 -15.76
CA GLN A 180 -5.05 -11.89 -15.33
C GLN A 180 -3.81 -12.68 -14.89
N ASP A 181 -2.78 -12.71 -15.74
CA ASP A 181 -1.52 -13.40 -15.46
C ASP A 181 -0.78 -12.76 -14.30
N LEU A 182 -0.78 -11.42 -14.22
CA LEU A 182 -0.11 -10.72 -13.13
C LEU A 182 -0.75 -11.10 -11.79
N LEU A 183 -2.07 -10.96 -11.67
CA LEU A 183 -2.78 -11.27 -10.43
C LEU A 183 -2.63 -12.75 -10.07
N GLN A 184 -2.63 -13.67 -11.04
CA GLN A 184 -2.36 -15.08 -10.78
C GLN A 184 -0.96 -15.29 -10.19
N LYS A 185 0.08 -14.69 -10.77
CA LYS A 185 1.45 -14.79 -10.23
C LYS A 185 1.59 -14.15 -8.85
N LEU A 186 0.87 -13.07 -8.56
CA LEU A 186 0.88 -12.44 -7.24
C LEU A 186 0.20 -13.33 -6.18
N GLU A 187 -0.86 -14.05 -6.53
CA GLU A 187 -1.49 -15.05 -5.65
C GLU A 187 -0.51 -16.18 -5.29
N GLU A 188 0.26 -16.65 -6.28
CA GLU A 188 1.26 -17.72 -6.13
C GLU A 188 2.57 -17.25 -5.47
N TYR A 189 2.76 -15.94 -5.30
CA TYR A 189 3.97 -15.39 -4.71
C TYR A 189 4.16 -15.82 -3.26
N VAL A 190 5.28 -16.49 -3.02
CA VAL A 190 5.79 -16.85 -1.69
C VAL A 190 7.01 -15.97 -1.39
N PRO A 191 6.95 -15.12 -0.34
CA PRO A 191 8.09 -14.31 0.08
C PRO A 191 9.25 -15.22 0.48
N VAL A 192 10.45 -14.95 -0.03
CA VAL A 192 11.66 -15.64 0.40
C VAL A 192 12.44 -14.70 1.30
N GLN A 193 12.52 -15.02 2.59
CA GLN A 193 13.28 -14.22 3.55
C GLN A 193 14.69 -14.77 3.71
N ASP A 194 15.68 -13.88 3.68
CA ASP A 194 17.03 -14.15 4.19
C ASP A 194 16.96 -14.26 5.73
N ALA A 195 17.74 -15.17 6.33
CA ALA A 195 17.75 -15.40 7.78
C ALA A 195 18.05 -14.13 8.61
N LEU A 196 18.79 -13.18 8.03
CA LEU A 196 19.04 -11.87 8.62
C LEU A 196 17.80 -10.97 8.66
N VAL A 197 16.95 -11.04 7.64
CA VAL A 197 15.72 -10.25 7.54
C VAL A 197 14.66 -10.78 8.50
N ALA A 198 14.58 -12.11 8.65
CA ALA A 198 13.74 -12.74 9.67
C ALA A 198 14.11 -12.25 11.09
N LYS A 199 15.40 -12.04 11.37
CA LYS A 199 15.87 -11.50 12.65
C LYS A 199 15.45 -10.04 12.89
N LEU A 200 15.50 -9.19 11.87
CA LEU A 200 15.05 -7.80 11.96
C LEU A 200 13.53 -7.69 12.18
N GLN A 201 12.74 -8.56 11.54
CA GLN A 201 11.30 -8.62 11.78
C GLN A 201 10.96 -8.96 13.23
N TRP A 202 11.64 -9.96 13.81
CA TRP A 202 11.49 -10.31 15.23
C TRP A 202 11.81 -9.11 16.15
N GLU A 203 12.84 -8.34 15.84
CA GLU A 203 13.24 -7.16 16.62
C GLU A 203 12.21 -6.01 16.51
N ILE A 204 11.63 -5.78 15.34
CA ILE A 204 10.57 -4.76 15.12
C ILE A 204 9.28 -5.16 15.85
N GLU A 205 8.84 -6.42 15.72
CA GLU A 205 7.65 -6.93 16.42
C GLU A 205 7.81 -6.83 17.96
N MET A 206 9.02 -7.06 18.49
CA MET A 206 9.32 -6.87 19.92
C MET A 206 9.19 -5.40 20.35
N VAL A 207 9.59 -4.44 19.50
CA VAL A 207 9.48 -3.01 19.80
C VAL A 207 8.03 -2.53 19.73
N GLU A 208 7.25 -2.98 18.74
CA GLU A 208 5.83 -2.66 18.64
C GLU A 208 5.04 -3.26 19.82
N CYS A 209 5.34 -4.49 20.23
CA CYS A 209 4.75 -5.11 21.42
C CYS A 209 5.12 -4.39 22.73
N ASN A 210 6.33 -3.83 22.83
CA ASN A 210 6.78 -3.09 24.02
C ASN A 210 6.29 -1.63 24.06
N SER A 211 5.95 -1.05 22.90
CA SER A 211 5.35 0.29 22.80
C SER A 211 3.85 0.33 23.13
N SER A 212 3.20 -0.84 23.21
CA SER A 212 1.78 -0.98 23.46
C SER A 212 1.51 -1.75 24.75
N HIS A 213 1.53 -1.08 25.92
CA HIS A 213 0.75 -1.39 27.16
C HIS A 213 0.96 -0.27 28.24
N PRO A 214 0.04 -0.08 29.22
CA PRO A 214 -0.93 1.02 29.21
C PRO A 214 -0.68 2.11 30.27
N THR A 215 -1.32 3.26 30.05
CA THR A 215 -1.49 4.37 31.00
C THR A 215 -1.92 3.86 32.37
N GLN A 216 -1.04 3.98 33.37
CA GLN A 216 -1.38 3.75 34.77
C GLN A 216 -2.47 4.76 35.19
N LYS A 217 -3.69 4.26 35.43
CA LYS A 217 -4.71 4.96 36.20
C LYS A 217 -4.19 5.14 37.63
N LEU A 218 -3.79 6.37 37.97
CA LEU A 218 -3.59 6.81 39.35
C LEU A 218 -4.87 6.55 40.17
N HIS A 219 -4.83 5.53 41.01
CA HIS A 219 -5.83 5.30 42.05
C HIS A 219 -5.62 6.32 43.17
N GLY A 220 -6.53 7.29 43.25
CA GLY A 220 -6.63 8.21 44.39
C GLY A 220 -6.92 7.44 45.67
N THR A 221 -5.90 7.27 46.51
CA THR A 221 -6.03 6.66 47.82
C THR A 221 -6.49 7.74 48.81
N LYS A 222 -7.79 7.75 49.15
CA LYS A 222 -8.26 8.46 50.35
C LYS A 222 -7.72 7.74 51.58
N ARG A 223 -6.83 8.39 52.34
CA ARG A 223 -6.49 8.02 53.71
C ARG A 223 -7.05 9.08 54.66
N GLY A 224 -8.02 8.68 55.48
CA GLY A 224 -8.38 9.40 56.69
C GLY A 224 -7.59 8.86 57.89
N ARG A 225 -7.16 9.75 58.78
CA ARG A 225 -7.07 9.51 60.24
C ARG A 225 -6.86 10.82 61.01
N GLU A 226 -7.96 11.22 61.64
CA GLU A 226 -8.16 11.74 63.00
C GLU A 226 -7.03 12.21 63.95
N THR A 227 -7.37 13.34 64.59
CA THR A 227 -7.22 13.73 66.02
C THR A 227 -5.94 14.43 66.52
N GLY A 228 -6.16 15.61 67.15
CA GLY A 228 -5.19 16.33 67.97
C GLY A 228 -5.72 17.69 68.43
N LYS A 229 -6.13 17.77 69.70
CA LYS A 229 -6.76 18.91 70.40
C LYS A 229 -5.87 20.18 70.51
N GLY A 230 -6.52 21.36 70.61
CA GLY A 230 -6.28 22.25 71.76
C GLY A 230 -5.85 23.71 71.55
N LEU A 231 -6.81 24.63 71.84
CA LEU A 231 -6.69 25.88 72.62
C LEU A 231 -6.07 27.20 72.07
N ARG A 232 -6.89 28.26 72.27
CA ARG A 232 -6.61 29.71 72.52
C ARG A 232 -6.08 30.53 71.33
N GLY A 233 -6.49 31.78 71.10
CA GLY A 233 -7.35 32.71 71.83
C GLY A 233 -7.49 34.02 71.02
N LYS A 234 -8.52 34.80 71.37
CA LYS A 234 -8.82 36.16 70.86
C LYS A 234 -7.62 37.11 70.95
N LEU A 235 -7.47 38.01 69.99
CA LEU A 235 -7.19 39.44 70.23
C LEU A 235 -7.53 40.27 68.99
N THR A 236 -8.45 41.21 69.21
CA THR A 236 -8.67 42.53 68.57
C THR A 236 -8.46 42.71 67.07
#